data_AF-A0A6N7IW20-F1
#
_entry.id   AF-A0A6N7IW20-F1
#
_cell.length_a   1.000
_cell.length_b   1.000
_cell.length_c   1.000
_cell.angle_alpha   90.00
_cell.angle_beta   90.00
_cell.angle_gamma   90.00
#
_symmetry.space_group_name_H-M   'P 1'
#
loop_
_entity.id
_entity.type
_entity.pdbx_description
1 polymer ?
#
loop_
_entity_poly.entity_id
_entity_poly.type
_entity_poly.pdbx_seq_one_letter_code
_entity_poly.pdbx_strand_id
1 'polypeptide(L)' 'MRMIKQHELEALRLRYPAGTRVELLQMDDVQAPPIGTKGTVTGVDDTGSLMVNWDNGCGLNVIYGIDLVRKVVE' A
#
# COMPACT_ATOMS: atom_id res chain seq x y z
N MET A 1 -7.60 -16.56 6.81
CA MET A 1 -6.87 -15.27 6.77
C MET A 1 -5.54 -15.48 7.45
N ARG A 2 -4.41 -15.15 6.79
CA ARG A 2 -3.10 -15.19 7.43
C ARG A 2 -2.97 -13.95 8.30
N MET A 3 -2.78 -14.14 9.60
CA MET A 3 -2.60 -13.04 10.54
C MET A 3 -1.16 -12.53 10.41
N ILE A 4 -0.98 -11.24 10.13
CA ILE A 4 0.36 -10.63 10.12
C ILE A 4 0.95 -10.70 11.52
N LYS A 5 2.23 -11.05 11.65
CA LYS A 5 2.89 -11.04 12.95
C LYS A 5 3.20 -9.61 13.38
N GLN A 6 3.21 -9.35 14.68
CA GLN A 6 3.47 -7.99 15.20
C GLN A 6 4.77 -7.36 14.67
N HIS A 7 5.86 -8.14 14.60
CA HIS A 7 7.13 -7.63 14.06
C HIS A 7 7.06 -7.32 12.55
N GLU A 8 6.26 -8.06 11.78
CA GLU A 8 6.06 -7.78 10.35
C GLU A 8 5.23 -6.51 10.18
N LEU A 9 4.21 -6.31 11.02
CA LEU A 9 3.39 -5.10 11.03
C LEU A 9 4.21 -3.85 11.42
N GLU A 10 5.05 -3.97 12.45
CA GLU A 10 5.97 -2.90 12.87
C GLU A 10 6.98 -2.58 11.77
N ALA A 11 7.60 -3.59 11.16
CA ALA A 11 8.49 -3.40 10.02
C ALA A 11 7.78 -2.75 8.83
N LEU A 12 6.51 -3.10 8.57
CA LEU A 12 5.71 -2.53 7.50
C LEU A 12 5.39 -1.04 7.77
N ARG A 13 5.02 -0.69 9.00
CA ARG A 13 4.80 0.70 9.44
C ARG A 13 6.07 1.55 9.35
N LEU A 14 7.22 0.98 9.72
CA LEU A 14 8.52 1.64 9.57
C LEU A 14 8.92 1.79 8.10
N ARG A 15 8.58 0.79 7.26
CA ARG A 15 8.87 0.83 5.84
C ARG A 15 7.96 1.82 5.12
N TYR A 16 6.68 1.91 5.46
CA TYR A 16 5.73 2.79 4.79
C TYR A 16 5.02 3.70 5.80
N PRO A 17 5.72 4.67 6.41
CA PRO A 17 5.08 5.66 7.27
C PRO A 17 4.08 6.51 6.47
N ALA A 18 3.14 7.12 7.17
CA ALA A 18 2.22 8.09 6.57
C ALA A 18 3.02 9.22 5.86
N GLY A 19 2.56 9.61 4.68
CA GLY A 19 3.26 10.52 3.77
C GLY A 19 4.19 9.81 2.78
N THR A 20 4.44 8.51 2.90
CA THR A 20 5.26 7.77 1.93
C THR A 20 4.61 7.80 0.56
N ARG A 21 5.36 8.24 -0.45
CA ARG A 21 4.91 8.21 -1.83
C ARG A 21 5.13 6.83 -2.44
N VAL A 22 4.11 6.28 -3.07
CA VAL A 22 4.15 4.97 -3.71
C VAL A 22 3.60 5.01 -5.13
N GLU A 23 4.01 4.03 -5.93
CA GLU A 23 3.50 3.79 -7.27
C GLU A 23 3.04 2.35 -7.38
N LEU A 24 1.85 2.16 -7.96
CA LEU A 24 1.27 0.83 -8.18
C LEU A 24 2.03 0.08 -9.27
N LEU A 25 2.48 -1.13 -8.95
CA LEU A 25 3.14 -2.02 -9.89
C LEU A 25 2.28 -3.23 -10.25
N GLN A 26 1.47 -3.73 -9.30
CA GLN A 26 0.56 -4.85 -9.53
C GLN A 26 -0.56 -4.84 -8.50
N MET A 27 -1.79 -5.07 -8.96
CA MET A 27 -2.97 -5.37 -8.15
C MET A 27 -3.95 -6.14 -9.03
N ASP A 28 -4.39 -7.31 -8.58
CA ASP A 28 -5.29 -8.19 -9.33
C ASP A 28 -6.75 -7.96 -8.88
N ASP A 29 -7.26 -6.76 -9.18
CA ASP A 29 -8.64 -6.36 -8.91
C ASP A 29 -9.17 -5.54 -10.09
N VAL A 30 -10.44 -5.74 -10.46
CA VAL A 30 -11.10 -5.02 -11.57
C VAL A 30 -11.22 -3.52 -11.28
N GLN A 31 -11.26 -3.13 -10.02
CA GLN A 31 -11.34 -1.74 -9.56
C GLN A 31 -9.96 -1.14 -9.25
N ALA A 32 -8.87 -1.88 -9.50
CA ALA A 32 -7.51 -1.41 -9.30
C ALA A 32 -7.25 -0.11 -10.07
N PRO A 33 -6.49 0.84 -9.49
CA PRO A 33 -6.01 1.96 -10.27
C PRO A 33 -5.06 1.44 -11.39
N PRO A 34 -4.90 2.18 -12.49
CA PRO A 34 -3.95 1.78 -13.53
C PRO A 34 -2.54 1.59 -12.98
N ILE A 35 -1.78 0.62 -13.49
CA ILE A 35 -0.36 0.45 -13.16
C ILE A 35 0.40 1.75 -13.47
N GLY A 36 1.30 2.15 -12.58
CA GLY A 36 2.00 3.44 -12.62
C GLY A 36 1.26 4.58 -11.92
N THR A 37 0.01 4.37 -11.48
CA THR A 37 -0.70 5.35 -10.65
C THR A 37 0.06 5.54 -9.35
N LYS A 38 0.25 6.80 -8.98
CA LYS A 38 0.92 7.16 -7.74
C LYS A 38 -0.11 7.44 -6.64
N GLY A 39 0.27 7.14 -5.41
CA GLY A 39 -0.55 7.38 -4.23
C GLY A 39 0.32 7.73 -3.03
N THR A 40 -0.30 8.32 -2.01
CA THR A 40 0.38 8.67 -0.76
C THR A 40 -0.18 7.79 0.35
N VAL A 41 0.71 7.08 1.04
CA VAL A 41 0.33 6.24 2.18
C VAL A 41 -0.21 7.13 3.30
N THR A 42 -1.39 6.82 3.81
CA THR A 42 -2.01 7.52 4.95
C THR A 42 -1.84 6.72 6.25
N GLY A 43 -1.57 5.42 6.16
CA GLY A 43 -1.24 4.57 7.29
C GLY A 43 -1.17 3.09 6.91
N VAL A 44 -0.99 2.24 7.91
CA VAL A 44 -0.99 0.77 7.77
C VAL A 44 -1.95 0.22 8.81
N ASP A 45 -2.97 -0.52 8.36
CA ASP A 45 -3.96 -1.13 9.24
C ASP A 45 -3.43 -2.38 9.96
N ASP A 46 -4.18 -2.88 10.93
CA ASP A 46 -3.77 -4.02 11.76
C ASP A 46 -3.76 -5.36 11.00
N THR A 47 -4.29 -5.38 9.77
CA THR A 47 -4.22 -6.55 8.88
C THR A 47 -2.95 -6.57 8.04
N GLY A 48 -2.18 -5.47 8.05
CA GLY A 48 -0.99 -5.31 7.22
C GLY A 48 -1.28 -4.72 5.84
N SER A 49 -2.41 -4.05 5.65
CA SER A 49 -2.70 -3.35 4.40
C SER A 49 -2.26 -1.89 4.49
N LEU A 50 -1.66 -1.37 3.43
CA LEU A 50 -1.33 0.05 3.33
C LEU A 50 -2.58 0.80 2.87
N MET A 51 -2.99 1.77 3.67
CA MET A 51 -4.02 2.73 3.28
C MET A 51 -3.36 3.76 2.38
N VAL A 52 -3.85 3.89 1.15
CA VAL A 52 -3.24 4.76 0.14
C VAL A 52 -4.29 5.71 -0.39
N ASN A 53 -4.00 7.01 -0.32
CA ASN A 53 -4.72 8.02 -1.06
C ASN A 53 -4.14 8.10 -2.47
N TRP A 54 -4.77 7.41 -3.42
CA TRP A 54 -4.34 7.41 -4.83
C TRP A 54 -4.69 8.73 -5.51
N ASP A 55 -3.80 9.23 -6.37
CA ASP A 55 -3.99 10.52 -7.05
C ASP A 55 -5.23 10.55 -7.96
N ASN A 56 -5.62 9.39 -8.48
CA ASN A 56 -6.80 9.24 -9.32
C ASN A 56 -8.10 9.12 -8.51
N GLY A 57 -8.04 9.23 -7.18
CA GLY A 57 -9.19 9.12 -6.28
C GLY A 57 -9.63 7.68 -5.99
N CYS A 58 -8.86 6.65 -6.40
CA CYS A 58 -9.13 5.27 -6.02
C CYS A 58 -9.05 5.11 -4.50
N GLY A 59 -9.98 4.34 -3.92
CA GLY A 59 -10.06 4.07 -2.49
C GLY A 59 -9.55 2.69 -2.06
N LEU A 60 -8.91 1.93 -2.96
CA LEU A 60 -8.40 0.60 -2.64
C LEU A 60 -7.09 0.68 -1.84
N ASN A 61 -6.99 -0.17 -0.82
CA ASN A 61 -5.77 -0.38 -0.06
C ASN A 61 -4.82 -1.34 -0.80
N VAL A 62 -3.55 -1.31 -0.43
CA VAL A 62 -2.54 -2.24 -0.93
C VAL A 62 -2.35 -3.36 0.08
N ILE A 63 -2.67 -4.59 -0.30
CA ILE A 63 -2.54 -5.76 0.57
C ILE A 63 -1.10 -6.27 0.53
N TYR A 64 -0.42 -6.24 1.68
CA TYR A 64 0.97 -6.68 1.77
C TYR A 64 1.12 -8.16 1.38
N GLY A 65 2.02 -8.44 0.42
CA GLY A 65 2.31 -9.78 -0.07
C GLY A 65 1.35 -10.29 -1.16
N ILE A 66 0.32 -9.51 -1.53
CA ILE A 66 -0.57 -9.78 -2.66
C ILE A 66 -0.35 -8.72 -3.73
N ASP A 67 -0.46 -7.45 -3.33
CA ASP A 67 -0.26 -6.31 -4.20
C ASP A 67 1.19 -5.84 -4.17
N LEU A 68 1.62 -5.19 -5.25
CA LEU A 68 2.98 -4.69 -5.39
C LEU A 68 2.98 -3.17 -5.58
N VAL A 69 3.71 -2.49 -4.70
CA VAL A 69 4.02 -1.07 -4.82
C VAL A 69 5.50 -0.82 -4.63
N ARG A 70 6.04 0.18 -5.34
CA ARG A 70 7.37 0.72 -5.05
C ARG A 70 7.26 2.06 -4.37
N LYS A 71 8.22 2.37 -3.50
CA LYS A 71 8.41 3.75 -3.03
C LYS A 71 8.88 4.60 -4.20
N VAL A 72 8.31 5.79 -4.31
CA VAL A 72 8.84 6.83 -5.17
C VAL A 72 9.80 7.63 -4.30
N VAL A 73 11.09 7.52 -4.59
CA VAL A 73 12.11 8.41 -4.04
C VAL A 73 12.26 9.52 -5.08
N GLU A 74 11.92 10.74 -4.74
CA GLU A 74 12.38 11.91 -5.50
C GLU A 74 13.84 12.21 -5.14
#